data_AF-A0A3D0GQ43-F1
#
_entry.id   AF-A0A3D0GQ43-F1
#
_cell.length_a   1.000
_cell.length_b   1.000
_cell.length_c   1.000
_cell.angle_alpha   90.00
_cell.angle_beta   90.00
_cell.angle_gamma   90.00
#
_symmetry.space_group_name_H-M   'P 1'
#
loop_
_entity.id
_entity.type
_entity.pdbx_description
1 polymer ?
#
loop_
_entity_poly.entity_id
_entity_poly.type
_entity_poly.pdbx_seq_one_letter_code
_entity_poly.pdbx_strand_id
1 'polypeptide(L)'
;MLLTEQARQANPWPTHHEGSILFLLDARNRFERRVLSDWVDSHNTQQQTYLMYALPLLDQQLKIDSALIKLIESAPNSTLIVPLRLAWSPSSKAIESGPRLADLLLGDPRRPKSWRGKRLLINKPERAAFLVGSPDTLHNLKSRFAKIIEEEDQTATALAEFIASQAALVLDIAERKLQGGRYKVPRFVASNLRNRRRYKQALISAAEETGQSLALTAREADSYLKEMISKPNTFWLDFYAKFNQYCLGLAYEDDVVVNSDSMEKLRAQVRDYPSILLWTHKTYLDGMVVPKVLYEHDFPMPHMFGGANLSFAGLGFLLRRAGGIFIRRSFQDNPTYKAILRQYIGYLMEKRFPMNWSFEGTRSRLGKLMPPKYGLLKYVLEAAHSTDARDIHIVPISISYDLIRDVEEYATEQAGRSKKAESLMWFIGYVKSLARPMGRVYMNIGNPVILPTAPDPDDKLALAKIAFEVAVEANKVTPITFPALISMCLLGSAPRALTEQEVVTELQELVIWAQQRKILLSDDLQKDINANLDGVLGLMIAERIITRYDAGPETVYGIE
;
A
#
# COMPACT_ATOMS: atom_id res chain seq x y z
N MET A 1 41.08 -6.24 -7.38
CA MET A 1 39.86 -5.39 -7.45
C MET A 1 38.75 -6.16 -8.13
N LEU A 2 37.59 -6.28 -7.51
CA LEU A 2 36.37 -6.82 -8.13
C LEU A 2 35.44 -5.66 -8.51
N LEU A 3 35.96 -4.71 -9.30
CA LEU A 3 35.14 -3.65 -9.87
C LEU A 3 34.54 -4.18 -11.18
N THR A 4 33.22 -4.28 -11.20
CA THR A 4 32.47 -4.69 -12.39
C THR A 4 32.59 -3.61 -13.47
N GLU A 5 32.31 -3.97 -14.73
CA GLU A 5 32.32 -3.01 -15.84
C GLU A 5 31.35 -1.84 -15.60
N GLN A 6 30.19 -2.12 -14.97
CA GLN A 6 29.25 -1.09 -14.49
C GLN A 6 29.90 -0.10 -13.51
N ALA A 7 30.71 -0.59 -12.55
CA ALA A 7 31.39 0.28 -11.59
C ALA A 7 32.40 1.20 -12.27
N ARG A 8 32.98 0.80 -13.41
CA ARG A 8 33.92 1.62 -14.19
C ARG A 8 33.23 2.69 -15.04
N GLN A 9 31.95 2.49 -15.39
CA GLN A 9 31.18 3.44 -16.18
C GLN A 9 30.45 4.47 -15.32
N ALA A 10 30.05 4.09 -14.10
CA ALA A 10 29.41 4.99 -13.15
C ALA A 10 30.47 5.69 -12.27
N ASN A 11 30.75 6.96 -12.54
CA ASN A 11 31.68 7.75 -11.73
C ASN A 11 30.99 8.24 -10.43
N PRO A 12 31.47 7.88 -9.23
CA PRO A 12 30.90 8.37 -7.97
C PRO A 12 31.29 9.83 -7.65
N TRP A 13 32.28 10.39 -8.37
CA TRP A 13 32.79 11.74 -8.13
C TRP A 13 31.91 12.80 -8.77
N PRO A 14 31.60 13.90 -8.05
CA PRO A 14 30.86 15.03 -8.60
C PRO A 14 31.68 15.70 -9.72
N THR A 15 31.04 16.10 -10.82
CA THR A 15 31.72 16.66 -12.00
C THR A 15 32.27 18.09 -11.80
N HIS A 16 31.76 18.85 -10.83
CA HIS A 16 32.05 20.29 -10.70
C HIS A 16 32.18 20.78 -9.24
N HIS A 17 32.93 20.06 -8.40
CA HIS A 17 33.18 20.51 -7.02
C HIS A 17 34.67 20.45 -6.67
N GLU A 18 35.23 21.58 -6.23
CA GLU A 18 36.64 21.72 -5.81
C GLU A 18 36.81 21.72 -4.28
N GLY A 19 35.70 21.65 -3.53
CA GLY A 19 35.72 21.63 -2.07
C GLY A 19 35.92 20.24 -1.47
N SER A 20 35.91 20.16 -0.14
CA SER A 20 35.99 18.88 0.58
C SER A 20 34.77 18.00 0.26
N ILE A 21 34.99 16.71 0.04
CA ILE A 21 33.92 15.75 -0.25
C ILE A 21 33.79 14.76 0.90
N LEU A 22 32.57 14.54 1.36
CA LEU A 22 32.22 13.48 2.30
C LEU A 22 31.34 12.44 1.60
N PHE A 23 31.90 11.25 1.36
CA PHE A 23 31.14 10.10 0.88
C PHE A 23 30.46 9.38 2.05
N LEU A 24 29.12 9.36 2.03
CA LEU A 24 28.32 8.57 2.96
C LEU A 24 27.99 7.22 2.32
N LEU A 25 28.65 6.16 2.78
CA LEU A 25 28.52 4.82 2.22
C LEU A 25 27.39 4.06 2.93
N ASP A 26 26.31 3.76 2.22
CA ASP A 26 25.28 2.83 2.69
C ASP A 26 25.75 1.39 2.57
N ALA A 27 26.48 0.94 3.60
CA ALA A 27 27.10 -0.37 3.66
C ALA A 27 26.64 -1.14 4.90
N ARG A 28 26.08 -2.33 4.70
CA ARG A 28 25.55 -3.18 5.79
C ARG A 28 26.58 -4.13 6.36
N ASN A 29 27.61 -4.41 5.58
CA ASN A 29 28.64 -5.37 5.94
C ASN A 29 30.01 -4.92 5.42
N ARG A 30 31.06 -5.57 5.92
CA ARG A 30 32.45 -5.25 5.55
C ARG A 30 32.73 -5.40 4.06
N PHE A 31 32.01 -6.27 3.35
CA PHE A 31 32.19 -6.48 1.92
C PHE A 31 31.65 -5.30 1.11
N GLU A 32 30.40 -4.87 1.36
CA GLU A 32 29.82 -3.70 0.71
C GLU A 32 30.63 -2.44 0.97
N ARG A 33 31.07 -2.24 2.23
CA ARG A 33 31.94 -1.12 2.58
C ARG A 33 33.21 -1.11 1.74
N ARG A 34 33.88 -2.26 1.63
CA ARG A 34 35.11 -2.40 0.83
C ARG A 34 34.83 -2.12 -0.65
N VAL A 35 33.77 -2.69 -1.22
CA VAL A 35 33.43 -2.51 -2.64
C VAL A 35 33.13 -1.04 -2.96
N LEU A 36 32.41 -0.33 -2.09
CA LEU A 36 32.13 1.09 -2.26
C LEU A 36 33.39 1.95 -2.08
N SER A 37 34.25 1.63 -1.11
CA SER A 37 35.53 2.32 -0.95
C SER A 37 36.44 2.12 -2.17
N ASP A 38 36.60 0.87 -2.64
CA ASP A 38 37.38 0.56 -3.85
C ASP A 38 36.81 1.31 -5.08
N TRP A 39 35.48 1.49 -5.15
CA TRP A 39 34.82 2.24 -6.22
C TRP A 39 35.16 3.73 -6.19
N VAL A 40 35.12 4.37 -5.02
CA VAL A 40 35.57 5.77 -4.84
C VAL A 40 37.04 5.91 -5.21
N ASP A 41 37.91 5.06 -4.64
CA ASP A 41 39.35 5.16 -4.79
C ASP A 41 39.78 4.97 -6.26
N SER A 42 39.16 4.03 -6.98
CA SER A 42 39.46 3.76 -8.39
C SER A 42 39.13 4.92 -9.34
N HIS A 43 38.24 5.83 -8.94
CA HIS A 43 37.85 6.99 -9.75
C HIS A 43 38.50 8.31 -9.28
N ASN A 44 39.33 8.27 -8.23
CA ASN A 44 40.07 9.45 -7.75
C ASN A 44 41.29 9.78 -8.63
N THR A 45 41.03 10.05 -9.91
CA THR A 45 42.07 10.37 -10.90
C THR A 45 42.78 11.70 -10.61
N GLN A 46 42.11 12.62 -9.91
CA GLN A 46 42.60 13.96 -9.58
C GLN A 46 43.26 14.05 -8.19
N GLN A 47 43.38 12.93 -7.45
CA GLN A 47 43.92 12.89 -6.08
C GLN A 47 43.30 13.94 -5.13
N GLN A 48 42.01 14.20 -5.30
CA GLN A 48 41.29 15.12 -4.41
C GLN A 48 41.24 14.55 -2.99
N THR A 49 41.18 15.43 -1.99
CA THR A 49 41.03 15.02 -0.59
C THR A 49 39.56 14.78 -0.28
N TYR A 50 39.25 13.62 0.29
CA TYR A 50 37.89 13.21 0.62
C TYR A 50 37.87 12.45 1.95
N LEU A 51 36.69 12.44 2.57
CA LEU A 51 36.37 11.63 3.73
C LEU A 51 35.35 10.57 3.33
N MET A 52 35.46 9.38 3.92
CA MET A 52 34.46 8.34 3.79
C MET A 52 33.91 7.96 5.16
N TYR A 53 32.60 7.87 5.27
CA TYR A 53 31.94 7.34 6.47
C TYR A 53 30.88 6.32 6.08
N ALA A 54 30.93 5.13 6.69
CA ALA A 54 30.02 4.04 6.39
C ALA A 54 28.92 3.97 7.45
N LEU A 55 27.66 4.08 7.02
CA LEU A 55 26.48 4.01 7.89
C LEU A 55 25.42 3.15 7.18
N PRO A 56 24.82 2.14 7.84
CA PRO A 56 23.73 1.38 7.24
C PRO A 56 22.45 2.22 7.19
N LEU A 57 22.32 3.05 6.15
CA LEU A 57 21.18 3.94 5.90
C LEU A 57 19.89 3.16 5.56
N LEU A 58 20.03 1.90 5.15
CA LEU A 58 18.94 0.95 4.90
C LEU A 58 18.31 0.36 6.18
N ASP A 59 18.94 0.51 7.35
CA ASP A 59 18.45 -0.03 8.61
C ASP A 59 17.42 0.90 9.27
N GLN A 60 16.41 0.34 9.93
CA GLN A 60 15.25 1.11 10.43
C GLN A 60 15.56 1.96 11.66
N GLN A 61 16.63 1.62 12.38
CA GLN A 61 17.16 2.42 13.48
C GLN A 61 18.50 2.99 13.04
N LEU A 62 18.50 4.24 12.59
CA LEU A 62 19.73 4.99 12.39
C LEU A 62 20.43 5.11 13.75
N LYS A 63 21.43 4.27 13.98
CA LYS A 63 22.32 4.40 15.13
C LYS A 63 23.45 5.31 14.72
N ILE A 64 23.27 6.60 15.02
CA ILE A 64 24.32 7.58 14.80
C ILE A 64 25.32 7.49 15.94
N ASP A 65 26.58 7.29 15.58
CA ASP A 65 27.67 7.32 16.53
C ASP A 65 28.25 8.74 16.67
N SER A 66 29.07 8.93 17.71
CA SER A 66 29.77 10.19 17.94
C SER A 66 30.81 10.51 16.87
N ALA A 67 31.22 9.55 16.03
CA ALA A 67 32.20 9.78 14.99
C ALA A 67 31.59 10.55 13.80
N LEU A 68 30.38 10.19 13.36
CA LEU A 68 29.68 10.94 12.32
C LEU A 68 29.37 12.37 12.77
N ILE A 69 28.95 12.53 14.03
CA ILE A 69 28.65 13.86 14.61
C ILE A 69 29.90 14.74 14.54
N LYS A 70 31.04 14.26 15.06
CA LYS A 70 32.32 14.98 15.02
C LYS A 70 32.77 15.29 13.60
N LEU A 71 32.54 14.37 12.65
CA LEU A 71 32.90 14.59 11.25
C LEU A 71 32.07 15.72 10.64
N ILE A 72 30.76 15.75 10.90
CA ILE A 72 29.85 16.81 10.43
C ILE A 72 30.17 18.17 11.09
N GLU A 73 30.54 18.18 12.36
CA GLU A 73 30.90 19.40 13.10
C GLU A 73 32.22 20.01 12.64
N SER A 74 33.22 19.15 12.35
CA SER A 74 34.55 19.58 11.89
C SER A 74 34.61 19.89 10.39
N ALA A 75 33.63 19.44 9.60
CA ALA A 75 33.60 19.66 8.16
C ALA A 75 33.22 21.12 7.80
N PRO A 76 33.92 21.76 6.84
CA PRO A 76 33.53 23.05 6.30
C PRO A 76 32.10 23.04 5.74
N ASN A 77 31.40 24.18 5.79
CA ASN A 77 30.03 24.28 5.24
C ASN A 77 29.96 24.05 3.72
N SER A 78 31.06 24.28 3.00
CA SER A 78 31.18 23.98 1.57
C SER A 78 31.31 22.48 1.28
N THR A 79 31.46 21.62 2.29
CA THR A 79 31.64 20.17 2.11
C THR A 79 30.44 19.59 1.40
N LEU A 80 30.69 18.88 0.29
CA LEU A 80 29.65 18.19 -0.46
C LEU A 80 29.45 16.79 0.11
N ILE A 81 28.20 16.47 0.49
CA ILE A 81 27.82 15.15 0.96
C ILE A 81 27.34 14.33 -0.23
N VAL A 82 28.00 13.21 -0.49
CA VAL A 82 27.72 12.31 -1.61
C VAL A 82 27.31 10.93 -1.08
N PRO A 83 26.00 10.61 -1.08
CA PRO A 83 25.51 9.30 -0.66
C PRO A 83 25.77 8.23 -1.72
N LEU A 84 26.35 7.09 -1.32
CA LEU A 84 26.64 5.96 -2.20
C LEU A 84 25.98 4.67 -1.70
N ARG A 85 25.47 3.83 -2.61
CA ARG A 85 24.90 2.51 -2.27
C ARG A 85 25.24 1.47 -3.32
N LEU A 86 25.43 0.23 -2.86
CA LEU A 86 25.41 -0.96 -3.72
C LEU A 86 24.04 -1.61 -3.63
N ALA A 87 23.22 -1.46 -4.68
CA ALA A 87 21.89 -2.03 -4.77
C ALA A 87 21.94 -3.41 -5.42
N TRP A 88 21.19 -4.37 -4.86
CA TRP A 88 21.13 -5.74 -5.36
C TRP A 88 19.76 -6.04 -5.94
N SER A 89 19.72 -6.47 -7.19
CA SER A 89 18.48 -6.85 -7.86
C SER A 89 18.26 -8.37 -7.81
N PRO A 90 17.03 -8.85 -7.55
CA PRO A 90 16.70 -10.25 -7.77
C PRO A 90 16.73 -10.58 -9.27
N SER A 91 16.82 -11.86 -9.63
CA SER A 91 16.56 -12.27 -11.01
C SER A 91 15.07 -12.13 -11.35
N SER A 92 14.70 -11.89 -12.61
CA SER A 92 13.30 -11.83 -13.05
C SER A 92 12.50 -13.06 -12.62
N LYS A 93 13.08 -14.27 -12.80
CA LYS A 93 12.50 -15.54 -12.32
C LYS A 93 12.27 -15.60 -10.80
N ALA A 94 13.01 -14.82 -10.00
CA ALA A 94 12.81 -14.76 -8.54
C ALA A 94 11.71 -13.74 -8.17
N ILE A 95 11.57 -12.67 -8.94
CA ILE A 95 10.48 -11.69 -8.78
C ILE A 95 9.15 -12.37 -9.12
N GLU A 96 9.09 -13.09 -10.24
CA GLU A 96 7.89 -13.81 -10.68
C GLU A 96 7.53 -15.00 -9.77
N SER A 97 8.53 -15.76 -9.31
CA SER A 97 8.28 -16.92 -8.43
C SER A 97 7.87 -16.54 -7.01
N GLY A 98 7.99 -15.26 -6.63
CA GLY A 98 7.81 -14.81 -5.26
C GLY A 98 8.91 -15.28 -4.30
N PRO A 99 8.77 -14.97 -3.00
CA PRO A 99 9.74 -15.34 -1.98
C PRO A 99 9.78 -16.85 -1.77
N ARG A 100 10.98 -17.44 -1.87
CA ARG A 100 11.16 -18.89 -1.71
C ARG A 100 11.36 -19.24 -0.23
N LEU A 101 11.05 -20.47 0.16
CA LEU A 101 11.39 -20.99 1.50
C LEU A 101 12.91 -20.86 1.79
N ALA A 102 13.74 -20.98 0.76
CA ALA A 102 15.17 -20.73 0.86
C ALA A 102 15.50 -19.27 1.25
N ASP A 103 14.69 -18.28 0.86
CA ASP A 103 14.92 -16.87 1.18
C ASP A 103 14.49 -16.53 2.63
N LEU A 104 13.65 -17.34 3.27
CA LEU A 104 13.42 -17.26 4.73
C LEU A 104 14.67 -17.64 5.53
N LEU A 105 15.46 -18.61 5.04
CA LEU A 105 16.69 -19.08 5.70
C LEU A 105 17.93 -18.28 5.28
N LEU A 106 18.06 -17.98 3.98
CA LEU A 106 19.22 -17.30 3.39
C LEU A 106 19.11 -15.77 3.41
N GLY A 107 17.92 -15.25 3.73
CA GLY A 107 17.59 -13.83 3.70
C GLY A 107 17.22 -13.31 2.30
N ASP A 108 16.63 -12.13 2.27
CA ASP A 108 16.19 -11.42 1.06
C ASP A 108 17.34 -11.33 0.03
N PRO A 109 17.15 -11.78 -1.23
CA PRO A 109 18.13 -11.65 -2.31
C PRO A 109 18.59 -10.21 -2.58
N ARG A 110 17.78 -9.20 -2.24
CA ARG A 110 18.12 -7.76 -2.31
C ARG A 110 19.01 -7.33 -1.13
N ARG A 111 19.13 -8.19 -0.13
CA ARG A 111 19.94 -7.98 1.09
C ARG A 111 20.90 -9.14 1.35
N PRO A 112 21.81 -9.46 0.41
CA PRO A 112 22.69 -10.61 0.57
C PRO A 112 23.70 -10.41 1.72
N LYS A 113 23.96 -11.48 2.47
CA LYS A 113 25.10 -11.55 3.40
C LYS A 113 26.42 -11.43 2.62
N SER A 114 27.51 -11.02 3.29
CA SER A 114 28.82 -10.73 2.67
C SER A 114 29.30 -11.80 1.68
N TRP A 115 29.19 -13.09 2.03
CA TRP A 115 29.64 -14.19 1.17
C TRP A 115 28.77 -14.35 -0.08
N ARG A 116 27.44 -14.17 0.06
CA ARG A 116 26.47 -14.26 -1.05
C ARG A 116 26.63 -13.05 -1.97
N GLY A 117 26.84 -11.86 -1.41
CA GLY A 117 27.14 -10.64 -2.15
C GLY A 117 28.42 -10.77 -2.96
N LYS A 118 29.50 -11.30 -2.37
CA LYS A 118 30.75 -11.60 -3.09
C LYS A 118 30.53 -12.56 -4.26
N ARG A 119 29.81 -13.66 -4.03
CA ARG A 119 29.49 -14.64 -5.09
C ARG A 119 28.62 -14.04 -6.19
N LEU A 120 27.64 -13.20 -5.84
CA LEU A 120 26.78 -12.51 -6.80
C LEU A 120 27.58 -11.53 -7.64
N LEU A 121 28.44 -10.71 -7.05
CA LEU A 121 29.27 -9.75 -7.79
C LEU A 121 30.22 -10.43 -8.78
N ILE A 122 30.74 -11.60 -8.44
CA ILE A 122 31.63 -12.39 -9.31
C ILE A 122 30.84 -13.07 -10.43
N ASN A 123 29.75 -13.77 -10.10
CA ASN A 123 29.09 -14.67 -11.03
C ASN A 123 27.98 -13.98 -11.85
N LYS A 124 27.42 -12.90 -11.32
CA LYS A 124 26.25 -12.17 -11.85
C LYS A 124 26.37 -10.66 -11.58
N PRO A 125 27.41 -10.00 -12.11
CA PRO A 125 27.69 -8.60 -11.86
C PRO A 125 26.55 -7.67 -12.28
N GLU A 126 25.75 -8.06 -13.28
CA GLU A 126 24.58 -7.32 -13.77
C GLU A 126 23.49 -7.11 -12.71
N ARG A 127 23.55 -7.87 -11.61
CA ARG A 127 22.61 -7.80 -10.49
C ARG A 127 23.06 -6.85 -9.38
N ALA A 128 24.21 -6.20 -9.52
CA ALA A 128 24.79 -5.28 -8.55
C ALA A 128 24.92 -3.89 -9.17
N ALA A 129 24.02 -2.99 -8.82
CA ALA A 129 24.04 -1.61 -9.32
C ALA A 129 24.71 -0.67 -8.32
N PHE A 130 25.64 0.14 -8.81
CA PHE A 130 26.29 1.20 -8.04
C PHE A 130 25.48 2.49 -8.17
N LEU A 131 25.00 2.99 -7.04
CA LEU A 131 24.11 4.14 -6.98
C LEU A 131 24.80 5.34 -6.35
N VAL A 132 24.68 6.49 -7.01
CA VAL A 132 25.01 7.80 -6.48
C VAL A 132 23.71 8.53 -6.18
N GLY A 133 23.48 8.86 -4.92
CA GLY A 133 22.39 9.75 -4.52
C GLY A 133 22.70 11.19 -4.96
N SER A 134 21.68 11.98 -5.26
CA SER A 134 21.87 13.40 -5.56
C SER A 134 22.63 14.08 -4.42
N PRO A 135 23.82 14.64 -4.69
CA PRO A 135 24.66 15.23 -3.65
C PRO A 135 24.09 16.58 -3.19
N ASP A 136 24.41 16.97 -1.96
CA ASP A 136 24.01 18.27 -1.41
C ASP A 136 25.11 18.83 -0.49
N THR A 137 25.20 20.15 -0.38
CA THR A 137 26.22 20.79 0.47
C THR A 137 25.80 20.78 1.93
N LEU A 138 26.79 20.73 2.83
CA LEU A 138 26.52 20.82 4.27
C LEU A 138 25.83 22.14 4.63
N HIS A 139 26.15 23.24 3.94
CA HIS A 139 25.47 24.53 4.07
C HIS A 139 23.96 24.41 3.79
N ASN A 140 23.58 23.86 2.63
CA ASN A 140 22.18 23.73 2.26
C ASN A 140 21.44 22.75 3.18
N LEU A 141 22.06 21.65 3.58
CA LEU A 141 21.48 20.70 4.54
C LEU A 141 21.26 21.33 5.92
N LYS A 142 22.22 22.11 6.44
CA LYS A 142 22.07 22.89 7.68
C LYS A 142 20.96 23.94 7.56
N SER A 143 20.87 24.66 6.43
CA SER A 143 19.81 25.64 6.18
C SER A 143 18.42 24.99 6.15
N ARG A 144 18.27 23.86 5.44
CA ARG A 144 17.03 23.08 5.39
C ARG A 144 16.66 22.52 6.77
N PHE A 145 17.65 22.05 7.53
CA PHE A 145 17.44 21.56 8.89
C PHE A 145 17.01 22.67 9.85
N ALA A 146 17.61 23.86 9.77
CA ALA A 146 17.24 25.03 10.57
C ALA A 146 15.81 25.52 10.30
N LYS A 147 15.27 25.29 9.09
CA LYS A 147 13.85 25.55 8.79
C LYS A 147 12.88 24.54 9.46
N ILE A 148 13.40 23.42 9.94
CA ILE A 148 12.61 22.32 10.52
C ILE A 148 12.73 22.29 12.05
N ILE A 149 13.88 22.70 12.60
CA ILE A 149 14.20 22.71 14.03
C ILE A 149 14.04 24.11 14.64
N GLU A 150 13.49 24.18 15.85
CA GLU A 150 13.27 25.43 16.59
C GLU A 150 13.89 25.46 18.02
N GLU A 151 14.64 24.43 18.47
CA GLU A 151 15.29 24.41 19.81
C GLU A 151 16.71 23.82 19.77
N GLU A 152 17.61 24.33 20.63
CA GLU A 152 19.06 24.07 20.64
C GLU A 152 19.52 22.76 21.29
N ASP A 153 18.70 22.12 22.13
CA ASP A 153 19.18 21.23 23.20
C ASP A 153 19.79 19.88 22.73
N GLN A 154 19.62 19.48 21.46
CA GLN A 154 20.26 18.29 20.86
C GLN A 154 20.59 18.46 19.36
N THR A 155 20.99 19.68 18.97
CA THR A 155 21.11 20.08 17.55
C THR A 155 22.04 19.19 16.73
N ALA A 156 23.19 18.79 17.29
CA ALA A 156 24.22 18.05 16.54
C ALA A 156 23.79 16.62 16.17
N THR A 157 23.25 15.86 17.13
CA THR A 157 22.72 14.51 16.89
C THR A 157 21.53 14.55 15.94
N ALA A 158 20.60 15.48 16.15
CA ALA A 158 19.43 15.63 15.28
C ALA A 158 19.82 16.05 13.85
N LEU A 159 20.87 16.88 13.69
CA LEU A 159 21.40 17.26 12.39
C LEU A 159 22.00 16.06 11.66
N ALA A 160 22.80 15.25 12.37
CA ALA A 160 23.34 14.02 11.80
C ALA A 160 22.23 13.05 11.38
N GLU A 161 21.17 12.91 12.19
CA GLU A 161 20.00 12.08 11.86
C GLU A 161 19.26 12.59 10.63
N PHE A 162 19.12 13.91 10.52
CA PHE A 162 18.54 14.55 9.35
C PHE A 162 19.38 14.29 8.09
N ILE A 163 20.69 14.51 8.15
CA ILE A 163 21.60 14.29 7.02
C ILE A 163 21.56 12.82 6.57
N ALA A 164 21.64 11.88 7.51
CA ALA A 164 21.54 10.45 7.20
C ALA A 164 20.18 10.09 6.59
N SER A 165 19.09 10.68 7.08
CA SER A 165 17.73 10.48 6.53
C SER A 165 17.60 11.05 5.11
N GLN A 166 18.20 12.22 4.83
CA GLN A 166 18.23 12.78 3.48
C GLN A 166 19.07 11.92 2.53
N ALA A 167 20.24 11.44 2.98
CA ALA A 167 21.09 10.54 2.23
C ALA A 167 20.35 9.24 1.87
N ALA A 168 19.67 8.63 2.84
CA ALA A 168 18.84 7.45 2.61
C ALA A 168 17.73 7.70 1.59
N LEU A 169 17.06 8.87 1.67
CA LEU A 169 15.98 9.26 0.78
C LEU A 169 16.44 9.38 -0.67
N VAL A 170 17.55 10.07 -0.94
CA VAL A 170 18.05 10.25 -2.32
C VAL A 170 18.55 8.93 -2.91
N LEU A 171 19.13 8.05 -2.09
CA LEU A 171 19.50 6.70 -2.50
C LEU A 171 18.27 5.83 -2.81
N ASP A 172 17.20 5.96 -2.01
CA ASP A 172 15.94 5.26 -2.29
C ASP A 172 15.24 5.80 -3.55
N ILE A 173 15.40 7.09 -3.89
CA ILE A 173 14.95 7.64 -5.18
C ILE A 173 15.74 7.01 -6.33
N ALA A 174 17.07 6.94 -6.21
CA ALA A 174 17.93 6.33 -7.21
C ALA A 174 17.65 4.83 -7.40
N GLU A 175 17.47 4.08 -6.31
CA GLU A 175 17.16 2.64 -6.34
C GLU A 175 15.78 2.36 -6.96
N ARG A 176 14.79 3.21 -6.70
CA ARG A 176 13.44 3.10 -7.31
C ARG A 176 13.46 3.21 -8.83
N LYS A 177 14.34 4.06 -9.39
CA LYS A 177 14.50 4.15 -10.86
C LYS A 177 14.98 2.82 -11.47
N LEU A 178 15.61 1.94 -10.69
CA LEU A 178 16.05 0.62 -11.12
C LEU A 178 15.04 -0.50 -10.83
N GLN A 179 14.36 -0.45 -9.68
CA GLN A 179 13.52 -1.56 -9.19
C GLN A 179 12.02 -1.43 -9.49
N GLY A 180 11.54 -0.25 -9.93
CA GLY A 180 10.13 0.01 -10.17
C GLY A 180 9.42 0.70 -8.98
N GLY A 181 8.20 1.20 -9.24
CA GLY A 181 7.41 2.00 -8.29
C GLY A 181 6.90 1.21 -7.07
N ARG A 182 6.77 -0.11 -7.20
CA ARG A 182 6.16 -0.99 -6.20
C ARG A 182 6.86 -1.06 -4.83
N TYR A 183 8.13 -0.67 -4.76
CA TYR A 183 8.95 -0.75 -3.54
C TYR A 183 9.13 0.57 -2.80
N LYS A 184 8.29 1.58 -3.08
CA LYS A 184 8.25 2.82 -2.31
C LYS A 184 7.74 2.52 -0.89
N VAL A 185 8.64 2.55 0.10
CA VAL A 185 8.33 2.28 1.52
C VAL A 185 8.63 3.51 2.40
N PRO A 186 7.78 3.84 3.39
CA PRO A 186 8.08 4.88 4.35
C PRO A 186 9.26 4.48 5.24
N ARG A 187 10.18 5.41 5.48
CA ARG A 187 11.37 5.20 6.33
C ARG A 187 11.56 6.30 7.33
N PHE A 188 12.13 5.92 8.46
CA PHE A 188 12.43 6.83 9.58
C PHE A 188 11.21 7.65 10.01
N VAL A 189 10.00 7.08 9.90
CA VAL A 189 8.75 7.82 10.12
C VAL A 189 8.74 8.40 11.53
N ALA A 190 9.00 7.58 12.55
CA ALA A 190 9.01 8.05 13.94
C ALA A 190 10.05 9.16 14.18
N SER A 191 11.29 8.99 13.72
CA SER A 191 12.34 10.01 13.86
C SER A 191 11.99 11.31 13.12
N ASN A 192 11.52 11.20 11.87
CA ASN A 192 11.07 12.34 11.08
C ASN A 192 9.88 13.06 11.71
N LEU A 193 8.97 12.34 12.36
CA LEU A 193 7.83 12.93 13.06
C LEU A 193 8.30 13.67 14.32
N ARG A 194 9.16 13.06 15.15
CA ARG A 194 9.67 13.65 16.39
C ARG A 194 10.40 14.97 16.17
N ASN A 195 11.09 15.11 15.04
CA ASN A 195 11.85 16.31 14.71
C ASN A 195 10.97 17.46 14.17
N ARG A 196 9.65 17.28 14.02
CA ARG A 196 8.75 18.33 13.51
C ARG A 196 8.16 19.16 14.64
N ARG A 197 8.13 20.49 14.44
CA ARG A 197 7.40 21.44 15.30
C ARG A 197 5.96 21.01 15.55
N ARG A 198 5.20 20.71 14.49
CA ARG A 198 3.77 20.32 14.59
C ARG A 198 3.57 19.09 15.49
N TYR A 199 4.52 18.15 15.49
CA TYR A 199 4.47 16.97 16.35
C TYR A 199 4.69 17.35 17.81
N LYS A 200 5.74 18.14 18.12
CA LYS A 200 6.01 18.64 19.47
C LYS A 200 4.82 19.44 20.03
N GLN A 201 4.26 20.35 19.23
CA GLN A 201 3.10 21.14 19.60
C GLN A 201 1.87 20.26 19.88
N ALA A 202 1.60 19.27 19.02
CA ALA A 202 0.51 18.33 19.24
C ALA A 202 0.68 17.50 20.51
N LEU A 203 1.92 17.18 20.91
CA LEU A 203 2.20 16.52 22.20
C LEU A 203 1.96 17.45 23.39
N ILE A 204 2.35 18.72 23.30
CA ILE A 204 2.12 19.70 24.37
C ILE A 204 0.62 19.88 24.58
N SER A 205 -0.15 20.11 23.51
CA SER A 205 -1.61 20.26 23.60
C SER A 205 -2.28 18.99 24.15
N ALA A 206 -1.82 17.79 23.75
CA ALA A 206 -2.34 16.55 24.30
C ALA A 206 -1.98 16.35 25.80
N ALA A 207 -0.80 16.78 26.23
CA ALA A 207 -0.39 16.75 27.63
C ALA A 207 -1.24 17.71 28.48
N GLU A 208 -1.51 18.91 27.98
CA GLU A 208 -2.39 19.90 28.62
C GLU A 208 -3.83 19.37 28.74
N GLU A 209 -4.39 18.79 27.67
CA GLU A 209 -5.75 18.24 27.67
C GLU A 209 -5.91 17.06 28.65
N THR A 210 -4.86 16.25 28.80
CA THR A 210 -4.87 15.08 29.69
C THR A 210 -4.39 15.39 31.12
N GLY A 211 -3.87 16.60 31.37
CA GLY A 211 -3.25 16.98 32.65
C GLY A 211 -1.97 16.19 32.99
N GLN A 212 -1.34 15.54 32.01
CA GLN A 212 -0.15 14.72 32.19
C GLN A 212 1.14 15.52 31.96
N SER A 213 2.28 15.01 32.46
CA SER A 213 3.58 15.60 32.15
C SER A 213 3.98 15.28 30.70
N LEU A 214 4.62 16.25 30.03
CA LEU A 214 5.10 16.09 28.65
C LEU A 214 5.99 14.84 28.46
N ALA A 215 6.81 14.51 29.46
CA ALA A 215 7.67 13.33 29.43
C ALA A 215 6.88 12.02 29.42
N LEU A 216 5.75 11.95 30.15
CA LEU A 216 4.89 10.77 30.17
C LEU A 216 4.10 10.66 28.85
N THR A 217 3.53 11.77 28.38
CA THR A 217 2.83 11.84 27.08
C THR A 217 3.77 11.48 25.92
N ALA A 218 5.04 11.88 25.96
CA ALA A 218 6.04 11.50 24.97
C ALA A 218 6.36 9.99 24.99
N ARG A 219 6.41 9.36 26.17
CA ARG A 219 6.58 7.89 26.29
C ARG A 219 5.37 7.13 25.76
N GLU A 220 4.16 7.62 26.04
CA GLU A 220 2.93 7.05 25.47
C GLU A 220 2.91 7.18 23.95
N ALA A 221 3.24 8.36 23.44
CA ALA A 221 3.34 8.63 22.01
C ALA A 221 4.32 7.67 21.32
N ASP A 222 5.46 7.38 21.95
CA ASP A 222 6.42 6.38 21.44
C ASP A 222 5.85 4.96 21.39
N SER A 223 5.03 4.59 22.36
CA SER A 223 4.29 3.32 22.34
C SER A 223 3.29 3.29 21.18
N TYR A 224 2.53 4.37 20.98
CA TYR A 224 1.54 4.49 19.90
C TYR A 224 2.19 4.54 18.51
N LEU A 225 3.33 5.22 18.36
CA LEU A 225 4.12 5.20 17.12
C LEU A 225 4.59 3.78 16.80
N LYS A 226 5.09 3.05 17.82
CA LYS A 226 5.46 1.64 17.65
C LYS A 226 4.25 0.79 17.27
N GLU A 227 3.06 1.07 17.83
CA GLU A 227 1.79 0.38 17.58
C GLU A 227 1.22 0.64 16.17
N MET A 228 1.27 1.89 15.68
CA MET A 228 0.62 2.28 14.43
C MET A 228 1.52 2.20 13.20
N ILE A 229 2.80 2.58 13.32
CA ILE A 229 3.68 2.68 12.16
C ILE A 229 3.95 1.29 11.60
N SER A 230 3.47 1.08 10.37
CA SER A 230 3.80 -0.10 9.59
C SER A 230 5.27 -0.09 9.21
N LYS A 231 5.86 -1.27 9.10
CA LYS A 231 7.30 -1.44 8.80
C LYS A 231 7.45 -2.26 7.52
N PRO A 232 7.01 -1.71 6.37
CA PRO A 232 7.03 -2.47 5.14
C PRO A 232 8.46 -2.81 4.74
N ASN A 233 8.65 -4.04 4.29
CA ASN A 233 9.91 -4.53 3.75
C ASN A 233 9.62 -5.27 2.45
N THR A 234 10.46 -5.07 1.45
CA THR A 234 10.36 -5.65 0.12
C THR A 234 10.05 -7.15 0.13
N PHE A 235 10.75 -7.95 0.94
CA PHE A 235 10.44 -9.38 1.09
C PHE A 235 8.99 -9.66 1.50
N TRP A 236 8.47 -8.91 2.48
CA TRP A 236 7.12 -9.09 3.00
C TRP A 236 6.06 -8.52 2.06
N LEU A 237 6.40 -7.52 1.24
CA LEU A 237 5.55 -7.05 0.15
C LEU A 237 5.39 -8.14 -0.91
N ASP A 238 6.50 -8.74 -1.37
CA ASP A 238 6.48 -9.84 -2.34
C ASP A 238 5.68 -11.06 -1.78
N PHE A 239 5.88 -11.37 -0.49
CA PHE A 239 5.14 -12.45 0.18
C PHE A 239 3.65 -12.16 0.24
N TYR A 240 3.28 -10.94 0.65
CA TYR A 240 1.88 -10.55 0.78
C TYR A 240 1.18 -10.54 -0.58
N ALA A 241 1.83 -10.05 -1.63
CA ALA A 241 1.29 -10.11 -2.98
C ALA A 241 0.99 -11.54 -3.43
N LYS A 242 1.92 -12.47 -3.20
CA LYS A 242 1.70 -13.89 -3.52
C LYS A 242 0.66 -14.56 -2.64
N PHE A 243 0.59 -14.19 -1.38
CA PHE A 243 -0.45 -14.65 -0.47
C PHE A 243 -1.83 -14.20 -0.96
N ASN A 244 -1.98 -12.93 -1.39
CA ASN A 244 -3.21 -12.41 -1.97
C ASN A 244 -3.57 -13.14 -3.28
N GLN A 245 -2.59 -13.35 -4.17
CA GLN A 245 -2.77 -14.12 -5.40
C GLN A 245 -3.26 -15.54 -5.10
N TYR A 246 -2.62 -16.23 -4.15
CA TYR A 246 -3.02 -17.58 -3.74
C TYR A 246 -4.44 -17.62 -3.17
N CYS A 247 -4.77 -16.71 -2.22
CA CYS A 247 -6.10 -16.69 -1.61
C CYS A 247 -7.21 -16.38 -2.62
N LEU A 248 -6.97 -15.46 -3.56
CA LEU A 248 -7.93 -15.13 -4.61
C LEU A 248 -8.04 -16.26 -5.65
N GLY A 249 -6.91 -16.82 -6.09
CA GLY A 249 -6.86 -17.90 -7.08
C GLY A 249 -7.43 -19.25 -6.64
N LEU A 250 -7.75 -19.42 -5.35
CA LEU A 250 -8.50 -20.59 -4.86
C LEU A 250 -9.95 -20.59 -5.35
N ALA A 251 -10.55 -19.41 -5.45
CA ALA A 251 -11.95 -19.21 -5.81
C ALA A 251 -12.12 -18.60 -7.19
N TYR A 252 -11.25 -17.67 -7.58
CA TYR A 252 -11.45 -16.85 -8.78
C TYR A 252 -10.35 -17.08 -9.81
N GLU A 253 -10.59 -16.62 -11.03
CA GLU A 253 -9.56 -16.55 -12.06
C GLU A 253 -8.34 -15.72 -11.59
N ASP A 254 -7.16 -16.07 -12.10
CA ASP A 254 -5.88 -15.47 -11.67
C ASP A 254 -5.83 -13.96 -11.91
N ASP A 255 -6.44 -13.50 -13.01
CA ASP A 255 -6.47 -12.09 -13.40
C ASP A 255 -7.74 -11.42 -12.89
N VAL A 256 -7.54 -10.29 -12.18
CA VAL A 256 -8.66 -9.41 -11.82
C VAL A 256 -8.99 -8.55 -13.04
N VAL A 257 -10.26 -8.47 -13.41
CA VAL A 257 -10.71 -7.68 -14.54
C VAL A 257 -10.64 -6.20 -14.18
N VAL A 258 -9.78 -5.46 -14.89
CA VAL A 258 -9.55 -4.03 -14.66
C VAL A 258 -9.37 -3.32 -15.99
N ASN A 259 -9.98 -2.14 -16.11
CA ASN A 259 -9.81 -1.29 -17.29
C ASN A 259 -8.42 -0.62 -17.31
N SER A 260 -7.66 -0.81 -18.39
CA SER A 260 -6.29 -0.30 -18.53
C SER A 260 -6.20 1.23 -18.53
N ASP A 261 -7.14 1.93 -19.16
CA ASP A 261 -7.14 3.40 -19.19
C ASP A 261 -7.37 3.99 -17.79
N SER A 262 -8.28 3.41 -17.03
CA SER A 262 -8.52 3.78 -15.64
C SER A 262 -7.30 3.52 -14.75
N MET A 263 -6.54 2.44 -15.02
CA MET A 263 -5.27 2.18 -14.33
C MET A 263 -4.21 3.23 -14.64
N GLU A 264 -4.07 3.67 -15.89
CA GLU A 264 -3.12 4.74 -16.24
C GLU A 264 -3.50 6.08 -15.59
N LYS A 265 -4.81 6.40 -15.54
CA LYS A 265 -5.30 7.58 -14.82
C LYS A 265 -4.97 7.50 -13.33
N LEU A 266 -5.20 6.34 -12.70
CA LEU A 266 -4.83 6.11 -11.31
C LEU A 266 -3.32 6.26 -11.09
N ARG A 267 -2.49 5.82 -12.04
CA ARG A 267 -1.02 5.95 -11.95
C ARG A 267 -0.59 7.42 -11.91
N ALA A 268 -1.17 8.25 -12.77
CA ALA A 268 -0.92 9.69 -12.73
C ALA A 268 -1.34 10.28 -11.38
N GLN A 269 -2.53 9.94 -10.88
CA GLN A 269 -3.05 10.44 -9.61
C GLN A 269 -2.15 10.08 -8.42
N VAL A 270 -1.80 8.80 -8.25
CA VAL A 270 -0.97 8.31 -7.14
C VAL A 270 0.45 8.87 -7.18
N ARG A 271 0.98 9.16 -8.37
CA ARG A 271 2.30 9.75 -8.54
C ARG A 271 2.30 11.23 -8.15
N ASP A 272 1.30 11.97 -8.61
CA ASP A 272 1.32 13.43 -8.61
C ASP A 272 0.63 14.02 -7.37
N TYR A 273 -0.31 13.28 -6.74
CA TYR A 273 -1.18 13.78 -5.67
C TYR A 273 -1.28 12.83 -4.46
N PRO A 274 -1.50 13.35 -3.24
CA PRO A 274 -1.90 12.53 -2.09
C PRO A 274 -3.19 11.79 -2.41
N SER A 275 -3.12 10.45 -2.44
CA SER A 275 -4.22 9.61 -2.95
C SER A 275 -4.77 8.68 -1.85
N ILE A 276 -6.10 8.66 -1.74
CA ILE A 276 -6.86 7.84 -0.81
C ILE A 276 -7.77 6.93 -1.63
N LEU A 277 -7.56 5.62 -1.55
CA LEU A 277 -8.28 4.61 -2.32
C LEU A 277 -9.40 4.00 -1.47
N LEU A 278 -10.64 4.37 -1.73
CA LEU A 278 -11.80 3.94 -0.95
C LEU A 278 -12.56 2.86 -1.69
N TRP A 279 -12.49 1.63 -1.19
CA TRP A 279 -13.12 0.47 -1.85
C TRP A 279 -14.44 0.06 -1.20
N THR A 280 -15.33 -0.51 -2.01
CA THR A 280 -16.59 -1.12 -1.56
C THR A 280 -16.34 -2.45 -0.85
N HIS A 281 -17.18 -2.82 0.11
CA HIS A 281 -16.96 -4.02 0.92
C HIS A 281 -18.07 -5.06 0.72
N LYS A 282 -17.76 -6.15 0.02
CA LYS A 282 -18.63 -7.28 -0.29
C LYS A 282 -18.20 -8.58 0.38
N THR A 283 -16.91 -8.79 0.66
CA THR A 283 -16.36 -10.03 1.22
C THR A 283 -15.06 -9.78 2.00
N TYR A 284 -14.62 -10.76 2.80
CA TYR A 284 -13.31 -10.69 3.47
C TYR A 284 -12.13 -10.57 2.50
N LEU A 285 -12.31 -10.93 1.22
CA LEU A 285 -11.27 -10.88 0.20
C LEU A 285 -11.04 -9.50 -0.41
N ASP A 286 -11.94 -8.52 -0.21
CA ASP A 286 -11.82 -7.17 -0.79
C ASP A 286 -10.49 -6.51 -0.44
N GLY A 287 -10.07 -6.68 0.82
CA GLY A 287 -8.80 -6.15 1.34
C GLY A 287 -7.56 -6.76 0.67
N MET A 288 -7.71 -7.85 -0.10
CA MET A 288 -6.64 -8.47 -0.88
C MET A 288 -6.65 -8.04 -2.35
N VAL A 289 -7.81 -7.66 -2.91
CA VAL A 289 -7.97 -7.28 -4.33
C VAL A 289 -7.16 -6.03 -4.65
N VAL A 290 -7.38 -4.93 -3.93
CA VAL A 290 -6.68 -3.66 -4.21
C VAL A 290 -5.16 -3.82 -4.09
N PRO A 291 -4.59 -4.40 -3.01
CA PRO A 291 -3.15 -4.62 -2.94
C PRO A 291 -2.61 -5.57 -4.02
N LYS A 292 -3.35 -6.61 -4.43
CA LYS A 292 -2.96 -7.51 -5.53
C LYS A 292 -2.81 -6.71 -6.83
N VAL A 293 -3.88 -6.03 -7.24
CA VAL A 293 -3.90 -5.31 -8.52
C VAL A 293 -2.83 -4.22 -8.55
N LEU A 294 -2.71 -3.41 -7.49
CA LEU A 294 -1.69 -2.37 -7.43
C LEU A 294 -0.28 -2.95 -7.55
N TYR A 295 0.00 -4.06 -6.89
CA TYR A 295 1.30 -4.72 -6.98
C TYR A 295 1.62 -5.23 -8.40
N GLU A 296 0.64 -5.85 -9.07
CA GLU A 296 0.77 -6.37 -10.44
C GLU A 296 1.05 -5.25 -11.45
N HIS A 297 0.46 -4.07 -11.24
CA HIS A 297 0.63 -2.90 -12.10
C HIS A 297 1.76 -1.93 -11.66
N ASP A 298 2.72 -2.38 -10.84
CA ASP A 298 3.88 -1.62 -10.37
C ASP A 298 3.58 -0.35 -9.52
N PHE A 299 2.43 -0.31 -8.86
CA PHE A 299 2.11 0.78 -7.93
C PHE A 299 2.79 0.58 -6.59
N PRO A 300 3.14 1.68 -5.88
CA PRO A 300 3.44 1.62 -4.46
C PRO A 300 2.37 0.86 -3.69
N MET A 301 2.78 -0.08 -2.85
CA MET A 301 1.83 -0.82 -2.01
C MET A 301 1.03 0.14 -1.12
N PRO A 302 -0.31 0.10 -1.17
CA PRO A 302 -1.13 1.05 -0.46
C PRO A 302 -1.18 0.70 1.03
N HIS A 303 -1.12 1.73 1.88
CA HIS A 303 -1.22 1.56 3.33
C HIS A 303 -2.67 1.25 3.70
N MET A 304 -2.93 0.01 4.10
CA MET A 304 -4.26 -0.46 4.41
C MET A 304 -4.62 -0.14 5.85
N PHE A 305 -5.67 0.64 6.08
CA PHE A 305 -6.20 0.81 7.42
C PHE A 305 -7.17 -0.32 7.76
N GLY A 306 -7.02 -0.88 8.97
CA GLY A 306 -7.89 -1.93 9.48
C GLY A 306 -8.12 -1.80 10.99
N GLY A 307 -9.21 -2.37 11.48
CA GLY A 307 -9.44 -2.49 12.91
C GLY A 307 -8.44 -3.45 13.56
N ALA A 308 -8.02 -3.16 14.80
CA ALA A 308 -7.09 -4.00 15.55
C ALA A 308 -7.53 -5.47 15.71
N ASN A 309 -8.82 -5.77 15.55
CA ASN A 309 -9.36 -7.12 15.57
C ASN A 309 -8.92 -7.99 14.37
N LEU A 310 -8.50 -7.38 13.26
CA LEU A 310 -7.94 -8.10 12.11
C LEU A 310 -6.48 -8.53 12.35
N SER A 311 -5.85 -8.05 13.42
CA SER A 311 -4.45 -8.34 13.76
C SER A 311 -4.32 -9.60 14.63
N PHE A 312 -4.77 -10.76 14.15
CA PHE A 312 -4.45 -12.03 14.80
C PHE A 312 -3.04 -12.52 14.45
N ALA A 313 -2.51 -13.44 15.26
CA ALA A 313 -1.14 -13.96 15.11
C ALA A 313 -0.91 -14.54 13.70
N GLY A 314 0.22 -14.21 13.08
CA GLY A 314 0.51 -14.54 11.68
C GLY A 314 0.05 -13.45 10.71
N LEU A 315 -1.26 -13.30 10.48
CA LEU A 315 -1.79 -12.32 9.51
C LEU A 315 -1.47 -10.87 9.92
N GLY A 316 -1.63 -10.52 11.20
CA GLY A 316 -1.26 -9.20 11.70
C GLY A 316 0.24 -8.90 11.56
N PHE A 317 1.08 -9.93 11.74
CA PHE A 317 2.53 -9.81 11.55
C PHE A 317 2.89 -9.54 10.08
N LEU A 318 2.22 -10.22 9.15
CA LEU A 318 2.37 -10.06 7.71
C LEU A 318 1.89 -8.68 7.25
N LEU A 319 0.63 -8.34 7.55
CA LEU A 319 0.00 -7.08 7.13
C LEU A 319 0.80 -5.87 7.63
N ARG A 320 1.25 -5.86 8.88
CA ARG A 320 2.09 -4.77 9.41
C ARG A 320 3.41 -4.59 8.65
N ARG A 321 3.95 -5.67 8.08
CA ARG A 321 5.17 -5.67 7.25
C ARG A 321 4.88 -5.53 5.76
N ALA A 322 3.61 -5.46 5.39
CA ALA A 322 3.13 -5.17 4.04
C ALA A 322 2.52 -3.77 3.89
N GLY A 323 2.45 -2.99 4.98
CA GLY A 323 1.91 -1.62 4.99
C GLY A 323 0.58 -1.44 5.74
N GLY A 324 0.07 -2.49 6.38
CA GLY A 324 -1.14 -2.46 7.20
C GLY A 324 -0.99 -1.60 8.46
N ILE A 325 -1.96 -0.73 8.69
CA ILE A 325 -2.08 0.18 9.84
C ILE A 325 -3.29 -0.24 10.65
N PHE A 326 -3.05 -0.75 11.86
CA PHE A 326 -4.11 -1.19 12.75
C PHE A 326 -4.52 -0.08 13.71
N ILE A 327 -5.80 0.30 13.65
CA ILE A 327 -6.38 1.33 14.52
C ILE A 327 -7.24 0.66 15.59
N ARG A 328 -7.19 1.20 16.81
CA ARG A 328 -8.06 0.77 17.93
C ARG A 328 -9.55 1.01 17.61
N ARG A 329 -10.46 0.18 18.11
CA ARG A 329 -11.91 0.36 17.88
C ARG A 329 -12.49 1.58 18.60
N SER A 330 -11.97 1.89 19.80
CA SER A 330 -12.33 3.07 20.57
C SER A 330 -11.08 3.73 21.11
N PHE A 331 -10.93 5.02 20.83
CA PHE A 331 -9.86 5.90 21.30
C PHE A 331 -10.36 7.36 21.33
N GLN A 332 -11.68 7.55 21.47
CA GLN A 332 -12.28 8.88 21.49
C GLN A 332 -11.78 9.70 22.69
N ASP A 333 -11.53 9.06 23.82
CA ASP A 333 -11.05 9.72 25.04
C ASP A 333 -9.53 9.64 25.19
N ASN A 334 -8.79 9.46 24.09
CA ASN A 334 -7.33 9.40 24.09
C ASN A 334 -6.73 10.48 23.15
N PRO A 335 -6.55 11.72 23.66
CA PRO A 335 -6.01 12.85 22.89
C PRO A 335 -4.64 12.56 22.29
N THR A 336 -3.74 11.95 23.08
CA THR A 336 -2.39 11.56 22.64
C THR A 336 -2.44 10.63 21.44
N TYR A 337 -3.28 9.59 21.46
CA TYR A 337 -3.41 8.67 20.34
C TYR A 337 -3.93 9.36 19.08
N LYS A 338 -4.95 10.23 19.20
CA LYS A 338 -5.48 11.02 18.07
C LYS A 338 -4.42 11.93 17.48
N ALA A 339 -3.64 12.62 18.32
CA ALA A 339 -2.56 13.50 17.89
C ALA A 339 -1.51 12.73 17.06
N ILE A 340 -1.08 11.56 17.54
CA ILE A 340 -0.10 10.74 16.83
C ILE A 340 -0.66 10.17 15.52
N LEU A 341 -1.91 9.72 15.52
CA LEU A 341 -2.58 9.23 14.30
C LEU A 341 -2.64 10.32 13.22
N ARG A 342 -3.03 11.55 13.59
CA ARG A 342 -3.08 12.69 12.65
C ARG A 342 -1.70 13.02 12.09
N GLN A 343 -0.65 13.03 12.92
CA GLN A 343 0.72 13.27 12.46
C GLN A 343 1.20 12.19 11.50
N TYR A 344 0.87 10.92 11.76
CA TYR A 344 1.24 9.83 10.88
C TYR A 344 0.50 9.87 9.53
N ILE A 345 -0.81 10.11 9.54
CA ILE A 345 -1.59 10.30 8.30
C ILE A 345 -1.05 11.49 7.50
N GLY A 346 -0.78 12.61 8.17
CA GLY A 346 -0.16 13.79 7.58
C GLY A 346 1.17 13.48 6.88
N TYR A 347 2.03 12.68 7.52
CA TYR A 347 3.27 12.20 6.91
C TYR A 347 3.02 11.36 5.65
N LEU A 348 2.05 10.43 5.69
CA LEU A 348 1.72 9.59 4.54
C LEU A 348 1.24 10.44 3.36
N MET A 349 0.39 11.45 3.61
CA MET A 349 -0.08 12.37 2.58
C MET A 349 1.04 13.22 1.99
N GLU A 350 1.86 13.85 2.83
CA GLU A 350 2.99 14.69 2.38
C GLU A 350 3.97 13.89 1.52
N LYS A 351 4.23 12.63 1.89
CA LYS A 351 5.11 11.74 1.13
C LYS A 351 4.40 11.00 -0.01
N ARG A 352 3.10 11.28 -0.23
CA ARG A 352 2.24 10.67 -1.25
C ARG A 352 2.30 9.15 -1.22
N PHE A 353 2.19 8.57 -0.03
CA PHE A 353 1.94 7.14 0.12
C PHE A 353 0.44 6.90 -0.05
N PRO A 354 0.01 6.09 -1.04
CA PRO A 354 -1.41 5.81 -1.19
C PRO A 354 -1.92 5.09 0.07
N MET A 355 -3.09 5.49 0.53
CA MET A 355 -3.79 4.87 1.66
C MET A 355 -5.05 4.20 1.15
N ASN A 356 -5.51 3.13 1.79
CA ASN A 356 -6.75 2.47 1.39
C ASN A 356 -7.52 1.86 2.56
N TRP A 357 -8.85 1.82 2.45
CA TRP A 357 -9.75 1.10 3.35
C TRP A 357 -11.16 1.00 2.77
N SER A 358 -11.99 0.16 3.38
CA SER A 358 -13.43 0.12 3.12
C SER A 358 -14.10 1.38 3.64
N PHE A 359 -14.69 2.20 2.77
CA PHE A 359 -15.51 3.32 3.23
C PHE A 359 -16.87 2.87 3.77
N GLU A 360 -17.28 1.63 3.49
CA GLU A 360 -18.43 0.97 4.09
C GLU A 360 -18.10 0.49 5.52
N GLY A 361 -19.05 0.58 6.44
CA GLY A 361 -18.81 0.19 7.84
C GLY A 361 -18.87 -1.30 8.13
N THR A 362 -19.52 -2.03 7.25
CA THR A 362 -19.73 -3.49 7.32
C THR A 362 -19.90 -3.97 5.89
N ARG A 363 -19.61 -5.25 5.65
CA ARG A 363 -19.88 -5.93 4.39
C ARG A 363 -21.32 -5.68 3.95
N SER A 364 -21.51 -5.33 2.69
CA SER A 364 -22.82 -5.22 2.04
C SER A 364 -23.45 -6.61 1.92
N ARG A 365 -24.56 -6.81 2.63
CA ARG A 365 -25.25 -8.11 2.71
C ARG A 365 -26.21 -8.37 1.55
N LEU A 366 -26.56 -7.33 0.79
CA LEU A 366 -27.56 -7.36 -0.29
C LEU A 366 -26.97 -6.90 -1.63
N GLY A 367 -25.64 -6.79 -1.75
CA GLY A 367 -24.99 -6.21 -2.92
C GLY A 367 -25.16 -4.68 -3.07
N LYS A 368 -26.06 -4.03 -2.31
CA LYS A 368 -26.23 -2.57 -2.28
C LYS A 368 -25.15 -1.86 -1.46
N LEU A 369 -24.67 -0.70 -1.91
CA LEU A 369 -23.74 0.12 -1.13
C LEU A 369 -24.32 0.45 0.24
N MET A 370 -23.54 0.18 1.30
CA MET A 370 -23.91 0.57 2.66
C MET A 370 -23.61 2.07 2.89
N PRO A 371 -24.29 2.73 3.84
CA PRO A 371 -23.96 4.10 4.22
C PRO A 371 -22.47 4.24 4.62
N PRO A 372 -21.79 5.30 4.18
CA PRO A 372 -20.38 5.48 4.45
C PRO A 372 -20.11 5.66 5.95
N LYS A 373 -18.98 5.13 6.45
CA LYS A 373 -18.49 5.42 7.79
C LYS A 373 -17.53 6.59 7.77
N TYR A 374 -17.90 7.63 8.50
CA TYR A 374 -17.12 8.86 8.57
C TYR A 374 -15.85 8.76 9.42
N GLY A 375 -15.70 7.73 10.27
CA GLY A 375 -14.68 7.70 11.32
C GLY A 375 -13.25 7.93 10.83
N LEU A 376 -12.75 7.05 9.95
CA LEU A 376 -11.38 7.18 9.44
C LEU A 376 -11.25 8.35 8.46
N LEU A 377 -12.26 8.58 7.62
CA LEU A 377 -12.28 9.70 6.69
C LEU A 377 -12.15 11.04 7.43
N LYS A 378 -12.84 11.20 8.57
CA LYS A 378 -12.72 12.36 9.45
C LYS A 378 -11.26 12.58 9.88
N TYR A 379 -10.59 11.56 10.41
CA TYR A 379 -9.20 11.71 10.84
C TYR A 379 -8.25 12.04 9.69
N VAL A 380 -8.53 11.54 8.48
CA VAL A 380 -7.76 11.89 7.29
C VAL A 380 -7.97 13.34 6.89
N LEU A 381 -9.21 13.84 6.90
CA LEU A 381 -9.50 15.26 6.62
C LEU A 381 -8.93 16.19 7.70
N GLU A 382 -9.00 15.80 8.98
CA GLU A 382 -8.36 16.54 10.08
C GLU A 382 -6.83 16.61 9.91
N ALA A 383 -6.20 15.47 9.57
CA ALA A 383 -4.77 15.42 9.30
C ALA A 383 -4.42 16.29 8.08
N ALA A 384 -5.26 16.28 7.05
CA ALA A 384 -5.06 17.09 5.86
C ALA A 384 -5.20 18.58 6.15
N HIS A 385 -6.22 18.97 6.92
CA HIS A 385 -6.43 20.35 7.36
C HIS A 385 -5.26 20.86 8.19
N SER A 386 -4.85 20.10 9.21
CA SER A 386 -3.72 20.45 10.07
C SER A 386 -2.37 20.45 9.35
N THR A 387 -2.25 19.73 8.25
CA THR A 387 -1.03 19.72 7.43
C THR A 387 -1.02 20.73 6.30
N ASP A 388 -2.13 21.42 6.03
CA ASP A 388 -2.38 22.22 4.83
C ASP A 388 -2.13 21.40 3.55
N ALA A 389 -2.59 20.15 3.54
CA ALA A 389 -2.50 19.28 2.38
C ALA A 389 -3.42 19.82 1.26
N ARG A 390 -2.86 19.95 0.06
CA ARG A 390 -3.55 20.44 -1.13
C ARG A 390 -3.75 19.32 -2.15
N ASP A 391 -4.77 19.50 -2.98
CA ASP A 391 -5.10 18.61 -4.10
C ASP A 391 -5.17 17.13 -3.68
N ILE A 392 -5.99 16.85 -2.68
CA ILE A 392 -6.16 15.49 -2.13
C ILE A 392 -7.13 14.75 -3.04
N HIS A 393 -6.71 13.59 -3.54
CA HIS A 393 -7.52 12.79 -4.45
C HIS A 393 -8.10 11.60 -3.70
N ILE A 394 -9.42 11.61 -3.48
CA ILE A 394 -10.14 10.47 -2.92
C ILE A 394 -10.70 9.66 -4.08
N VAL A 395 -10.05 8.53 -4.40
CA VAL A 395 -10.40 7.66 -5.52
C VAL A 395 -11.34 6.56 -5.05
N PRO A 396 -12.58 6.52 -5.55
CA PRO A 396 -13.51 5.43 -5.26
C PRO A 396 -13.16 4.19 -6.10
N ILE A 397 -13.23 3.02 -5.47
CA ILE A 397 -12.98 1.73 -6.10
C ILE A 397 -14.21 0.84 -5.85
N SER A 398 -14.81 0.32 -6.91
CA SER A 398 -15.81 -0.73 -6.82
C SER A 398 -15.16 -2.08 -7.01
N ILE A 399 -15.46 -3.02 -6.11
CA ILE A 399 -15.06 -4.42 -6.21
C ILE A 399 -16.33 -5.23 -6.37
N SER A 400 -16.41 -5.98 -7.47
CA SER A 400 -17.53 -6.85 -7.81
C SER A 400 -17.03 -8.26 -8.09
N TYR A 401 -17.90 -9.24 -7.87
CA TYR A 401 -17.61 -10.65 -8.02
C TYR A 401 -18.73 -11.28 -8.83
N ASP A 402 -18.43 -12.34 -9.60
CA ASP A 402 -19.50 -13.15 -10.17
C ASP A 402 -20.28 -13.83 -9.04
N LEU A 403 -19.62 -14.67 -8.23
CA LEU A 403 -20.22 -15.32 -7.06
C LEU A 403 -19.44 -15.00 -5.79
N ILE A 404 -20.14 -15.02 -4.65
CA ILE A 404 -19.55 -14.79 -3.32
C ILE A 404 -19.95 -15.94 -2.40
N ARG A 405 -18.94 -16.63 -1.84
CA ARG A 405 -19.14 -17.74 -0.89
C ARG A 405 -19.87 -17.31 0.38
N ASP A 406 -19.62 -16.09 0.83
CA ASP A 406 -20.04 -15.57 2.13
C ASP A 406 -21.58 -15.45 2.26
N VAL A 407 -22.36 -15.67 1.17
CA VAL A 407 -23.83 -15.53 1.11
C VAL A 407 -24.57 -16.43 2.11
N GLU A 408 -24.14 -17.66 2.35
CA GLU A 408 -24.79 -18.56 3.33
C GLU A 408 -24.54 -18.10 4.78
N GLU A 409 -23.32 -17.63 5.07
CA GLU A 409 -22.99 -17.02 6.38
C GLU A 409 -23.77 -15.69 6.55
N TYR A 410 -24.02 -14.96 5.46
CA TYR A 410 -24.85 -13.75 5.46
C TYR A 410 -26.32 -14.03 5.79
N ALA A 411 -26.92 -15.05 5.17
CA ALA A 411 -28.30 -15.44 5.43
C ALA A 411 -28.49 -15.88 6.89
N THR A 412 -27.51 -16.60 7.44
CA THR A 412 -27.54 -17.04 8.85
C THR A 412 -27.21 -15.93 9.86
N GLU A 413 -26.37 -14.95 9.52
CA GLU A 413 -26.19 -13.72 10.32
C GLU A 413 -27.45 -12.83 10.32
N GLN A 414 -28.14 -12.71 9.17
CA GLN A 414 -29.41 -11.98 9.06
C GLN A 414 -30.51 -12.62 9.92
N ALA A 415 -30.46 -13.93 10.14
CA ALA A 415 -31.33 -14.66 11.06
C ALA A 415 -31.00 -14.45 12.56
N GLY A 416 -30.08 -13.53 12.91
CA GLY A 416 -29.89 -13.03 14.28
C GLY A 416 -28.77 -13.67 15.10
N ARG A 417 -27.90 -14.50 14.50
CA ARG A 417 -26.72 -15.04 15.21
C ARG A 417 -25.57 -14.02 15.29
N SER A 418 -24.91 -13.95 16.44
CA SER A 418 -23.86 -12.95 16.71
C SER A 418 -22.54 -13.26 15.99
N LYS A 419 -21.84 -12.19 15.57
CA LYS A 419 -20.53 -12.26 14.90
C LYS A 419 -19.49 -12.88 15.82
N LYS A 420 -18.98 -14.08 15.49
CA LYS A 420 -17.86 -14.71 16.21
C LYS A 420 -16.58 -13.92 15.98
N ALA A 421 -15.70 -13.90 16.99
CA ALA A 421 -14.38 -13.31 16.84
C ALA A 421 -13.57 -14.09 15.79
N GLU A 422 -13.11 -13.39 14.76
CA GLU A 422 -12.29 -13.94 13.67
C GLU A 422 -10.95 -14.41 14.26
N SER A 423 -10.69 -15.72 14.21
CA SER A 423 -9.44 -16.34 14.69
C SER A 423 -8.60 -16.85 13.53
N LEU A 424 -7.31 -17.12 13.74
CA LEU A 424 -6.43 -17.71 12.71
C LEU A 424 -7.01 -19.03 12.16
N MET A 425 -7.56 -19.88 13.04
CA MET A 425 -8.15 -21.16 12.63
C MET A 425 -9.42 -20.97 11.79
N TRP A 426 -10.26 -19.99 12.16
CA TRP A 426 -11.42 -19.60 11.36
C TRP A 426 -10.98 -19.10 9.98
N PHE A 427 -9.96 -18.23 9.92
CA PHE A 427 -9.45 -17.71 8.65
C PHE A 427 -8.86 -18.81 7.75
N ILE A 428 -8.13 -19.78 8.32
CA ILE A 428 -7.64 -20.94 7.56
C ILE A 428 -8.82 -21.78 7.04
N GLY A 429 -9.85 -21.99 7.86
CA GLY A 429 -11.09 -22.67 7.45
C GLY A 429 -11.80 -21.94 6.31
N TYR A 430 -11.88 -20.61 6.39
CA TYR A 430 -12.41 -19.74 5.35
C TYR A 430 -11.61 -19.86 4.05
N VAL A 431 -10.29 -19.72 4.09
CA VAL A 431 -9.45 -19.87 2.89
C VAL A 431 -9.61 -21.26 2.26
N LYS A 432 -9.75 -22.31 3.07
CA LYS A 432 -10.03 -23.67 2.54
C LYS A 432 -11.42 -23.79 1.92
N SER A 433 -12.43 -23.11 2.46
CA SER A 433 -13.78 -23.14 1.87
C SER A 433 -13.83 -22.43 0.52
N LEU A 434 -12.89 -21.52 0.23
CA LEU A 434 -12.77 -20.87 -1.08
C LEU A 434 -12.30 -21.79 -2.21
N ALA A 435 -11.89 -23.04 -1.95
CA ALA A 435 -11.34 -23.95 -2.97
C ALA A 435 -12.39 -24.52 -3.96
N ARG A 436 -13.30 -23.67 -4.44
CA ARG A 436 -14.23 -23.96 -5.52
C ARG A 436 -14.31 -22.77 -6.46
N PRO A 437 -14.44 -22.97 -7.77
CA PRO A 437 -14.57 -21.87 -8.73
C PRO A 437 -15.82 -21.02 -8.44
N MET A 438 -15.62 -19.71 -8.31
CA MET A 438 -16.62 -18.67 -8.03
C MET A 438 -16.68 -17.61 -9.17
N GLY A 439 -15.92 -17.82 -10.25
CA GLY A 439 -15.87 -16.94 -11.43
C GLY A 439 -14.76 -15.89 -11.33
N ARG A 440 -15.07 -14.64 -11.68
CA ARG A 440 -14.10 -13.55 -11.77
C ARG A 440 -14.30 -12.48 -10.70
N VAL A 441 -13.24 -11.70 -10.51
CA VAL A 441 -13.25 -10.48 -9.71
C VAL A 441 -13.07 -9.30 -10.64
N TYR A 442 -13.88 -8.26 -10.45
CA TYR A 442 -13.81 -7.00 -11.18
C TYR A 442 -13.39 -5.91 -10.21
N MET A 443 -12.40 -5.11 -10.58
CA MET A 443 -12.02 -3.90 -9.85
C MET A 443 -12.14 -2.69 -10.76
N ASN A 444 -13.13 -1.87 -10.50
CA ASN A 444 -13.43 -0.68 -11.29
C ASN A 444 -13.06 0.58 -10.51
N ILE A 445 -12.42 1.53 -11.19
CA ILE A 445 -11.90 2.76 -10.59
C ILE A 445 -12.79 3.93 -11.03
N GLY A 446 -13.35 4.64 -10.07
CA GLY A 446 -14.19 5.82 -10.29
C GLY A 446 -13.40 7.11 -10.42
N ASN A 447 -14.09 8.19 -10.75
CA ASN A 447 -13.44 9.50 -10.80
C ASN A 447 -13.08 9.95 -9.38
N PRO A 448 -11.91 10.58 -9.19
CA PRO A 448 -11.52 11.07 -7.88
C PRO A 448 -12.43 12.21 -7.43
N VAL A 449 -12.83 12.19 -6.16
CA VAL A 449 -13.32 13.38 -5.47
C VAL A 449 -12.10 14.19 -5.07
N ILE A 450 -11.91 15.33 -5.73
CA ILE A 450 -10.73 16.18 -5.56
C ILE A 450 -11.02 17.25 -4.52
N LEU A 451 -10.18 17.32 -3.48
CA LEU A 451 -10.24 18.35 -2.46
C LEU A 451 -9.04 19.30 -2.63
N PRO A 452 -9.24 20.52 -3.17
CA PRO A 452 -8.17 21.52 -3.26
C PRO A 452 -7.60 21.84 -1.88
N THR A 453 -8.47 21.85 -0.87
CA THR A 453 -8.15 22.02 0.55
C THR A 453 -9.08 21.14 1.37
N ALA A 454 -8.58 20.62 2.48
CA ALA A 454 -9.44 19.95 3.44
C ALA A 454 -10.43 20.94 4.09
N PRO A 455 -11.70 20.54 4.29
CA PRO A 455 -12.67 21.38 5.00
C PRO A 455 -12.28 21.56 6.47
N ASP A 456 -12.99 22.46 7.15
CA ASP A 456 -12.86 22.60 8.60
C ASP A 456 -13.17 21.26 9.31
N PRO A 457 -12.33 20.79 10.25
CA PRO A 457 -12.56 19.59 11.07
C PRO A 457 -13.94 19.48 11.71
N ASP A 458 -14.55 20.60 12.07
CA ASP A 458 -15.84 20.65 12.76
C ASP A 458 -17.04 20.71 11.80
N ASP A 459 -16.79 20.87 10.49
CA ASP A 459 -17.83 20.84 9.46
C ASP A 459 -18.28 19.40 9.14
N LYS A 460 -19.25 18.93 9.92
CA LYS A 460 -19.89 17.62 9.74
C LYS A 460 -20.62 17.50 8.40
N LEU A 461 -21.12 18.58 7.83
CA LEU A 461 -21.86 18.56 6.58
C LEU A 461 -20.91 18.39 5.40
N ALA A 462 -19.77 19.07 5.39
CA ALA A 462 -18.73 18.87 4.39
C ALA A 462 -18.23 17.42 4.40
N LEU A 463 -17.95 16.87 5.58
CA LEU A 463 -17.55 15.46 5.74
C LEU A 463 -18.61 14.50 5.16
N ALA A 464 -19.89 14.72 5.46
CA ALA A 464 -20.97 13.90 4.94
C ALA A 464 -21.12 14.01 3.41
N LYS A 465 -21.00 15.22 2.85
CA LYS A 465 -21.06 15.46 1.40
C LYS A 465 -19.92 14.76 0.67
N ILE A 466 -18.69 14.89 1.15
CA ILE A 466 -17.51 14.22 0.57
C ILE A 466 -17.70 12.70 0.56
N ALA A 467 -18.11 12.14 1.70
CA ALA A 467 -18.35 10.71 1.81
C ALA A 467 -19.47 10.22 0.89
N PHE A 468 -20.53 11.01 0.73
CA PHE A 468 -21.63 10.71 -0.18
C PHE A 468 -21.20 10.80 -1.64
N GLU A 469 -20.42 11.80 -2.02
CA GLU A 469 -19.88 11.96 -3.37
C GLU A 469 -18.98 10.78 -3.75
N VAL A 470 -18.11 10.32 -2.82
CA VAL A 470 -17.33 9.09 -3.01
C VAL A 470 -18.24 7.89 -3.25
N ALA A 471 -19.31 7.74 -2.48
CA ALA A 471 -20.25 6.63 -2.64
C ALA A 471 -20.99 6.70 -4.00
N VAL A 472 -21.35 7.91 -4.46
CA VAL A 472 -21.95 8.13 -5.78
C VAL A 472 -20.99 7.73 -6.90
N GLU A 473 -19.73 8.17 -6.84
CA GLU A 473 -18.72 7.81 -7.84
C GLU A 473 -18.39 6.31 -7.81
N ALA A 474 -18.34 5.68 -6.64
CA ALA A 474 -18.20 4.22 -6.52
C ALA A 474 -19.39 3.48 -7.16
N ASN A 475 -20.62 3.98 -6.97
CA ASN A 475 -21.82 3.38 -7.55
C ASN A 475 -21.82 3.48 -9.08
N LYS A 476 -21.39 4.63 -9.64
CA LYS A 476 -21.31 4.84 -11.10
C LYS A 476 -20.40 3.81 -11.80
N VAL A 477 -19.39 3.31 -11.10
CA VAL A 477 -18.45 2.31 -11.64
C VAL A 477 -18.70 0.90 -11.12
N THR A 478 -19.83 0.65 -10.46
CA THR A 478 -20.22 -0.70 -10.05
C THR A 478 -20.94 -1.39 -11.21
N PRO A 479 -20.40 -2.46 -11.81
CA PRO A 479 -21.04 -3.15 -12.91
C PRO A 479 -22.25 -3.97 -12.44
N ILE A 480 -23.27 -4.09 -13.29
CA ILE A 480 -24.22 -5.19 -13.21
C ILE A 480 -23.51 -6.46 -13.67
N THR A 481 -23.49 -7.49 -12.83
CA THR A 481 -22.86 -8.77 -13.14
C THR A 481 -23.85 -9.74 -13.76
N PHE A 482 -23.34 -10.73 -14.51
CA PHE A 482 -24.16 -11.79 -15.10
C PHE A 482 -25.03 -12.51 -14.03
N PRO A 483 -24.48 -12.94 -12.87
CA PRO A 483 -25.27 -13.58 -11.81
C PRO A 483 -26.38 -12.69 -11.25
N ALA A 484 -26.14 -11.39 -11.12
CA ALA A 484 -27.16 -10.46 -10.62
C ALA A 484 -28.33 -10.35 -11.62
N LEU A 485 -28.03 -10.28 -12.92
CA LEU A 485 -29.04 -10.09 -13.96
C LEU A 485 -29.88 -11.36 -14.19
N ILE A 486 -29.25 -12.53 -14.28
CA ILE A 486 -29.98 -13.80 -14.44
C ILE A 486 -30.81 -14.13 -13.20
N SER A 487 -30.30 -13.86 -11.99
CA SER A 487 -31.09 -14.02 -10.76
C SER A 487 -32.31 -13.11 -10.78
N MET A 488 -32.17 -11.86 -11.24
CA MET A 488 -33.30 -10.94 -11.37
C MET A 488 -34.35 -11.46 -12.36
N CYS A 489 -33.95 -12.02 -13.51
CA CYS A 489 -34.86 -12.60 -14.50
C CYS A 489 -35.65 -13.79 -13.91
N LEU A 490 -34.94 -14.73 -13.28
CA LEU A 490 -35.54 -15.94 -12.72
C LEU A 490 -36.43 -15.64 -11.52
N LEU A 491 -36.01 -14.74 -10.62
CA LEU A 491 -36.84 -14.28 -9.50
C LEU A 491 -38.09 -13.51 -9.98
N GLY A 492 -37.97 -12.72 -11.05
CA GLY A 492 -39.10 -12.02 -11.66
C GLY A 492 -40.11 -12.95 -12.31
N SER A 493 -39.64 -14.13 -12.76
CA SER A 493 -40.48 -15.17 -13.37
C SER A 493 -41.06 -16.15 -12.36
N ALA A 494 -40.53 -16.19 -11.13
CA ALA A 494 -40.98 -17.09 -10.08
C ALA A 494 -42.50 -16.96 -9.83
N PRO A 495 -43.23 -18.08 -9.68
CA PRO A 495 -42.74 -19.46 -9.53
C PRO A 495 -42.49 -20.21 -10.85
N ARG A 496 -42.55 -19.55 -12.01
CA ARG A 496 -42.32 -20.16 -13.32
C ARG A 496 -40.82 -20.32 -13.59
N ALA A 497 -40.39 -21.50 -14.02
CA ALA A 497 -39.06 -21.72 -14.60
C ALA A 497 -39.02 -21.24 -16.06
N LEU A 498 -37.84 -20.88 -16.55
CA LEU A 498 -37.63 -20.42 -17.93
C LEU A 498 -36.75 -21.42 -18.70
N THR A 499 -37.06 -21.63 -19.98
CA THR A 499 -36.17 -22.33 -20.92
C THR A 499 -34.88 -21.53 -21.15
N GLU A 500 -33.83 -22.16 -21.66
CA GLU A 500 -32.58 -21.47 -22.00
C GLU A 500 -32.83 -20.28 -22.95
N GLN A 501 -33.64 -20.49 -23.99
CA GLN A 501 -33.96 -19.46 -24.97
C GLN A 501 -34.73 -18.28 -24.36
N GLU A 502 -35.66 -18.54 -23.44
CA GLU A 502 -36.36 -17.50 -22.70
C GLU A 502 -35.41 -16.72 -21.79
N VAL A 503 -34.51 -17.40 -21.07
CA VAL A 503 -33.48 -16.74 -20.24
C VAL A 503 -32.60 -15.82 -21.08
N VAL A 504 -32.12 -16.29 -22.23
CA VAL A 504 -31.32 -15.47 -23.15
C VAL A 504 -32.08 -14.25 -23.62
N THR A 505 -33.35 -14.42 -24.00
CA THR A 505 -34.20 -13.34 -24.52
C THR A 505 -34.40 -12.26 -23.46
N GLU A 506 -34.79 -12.64 -22.24
CA GLU A 506 -34.97 -11.72 -21.10
C GLU A 506 -33.66 -11.00 -20.74
N LEU A 507 -32.54 -11.74 -20.70
CA LEU A 507 -31.22 -11.15 -20.45
C LEU A 507 -30.84 -10.13 -21.52
N GLN A 508 -31.06 -10.43 -22.80
CA GLN A 508 -30.76 -9.53 -23.91
C GLN A 508 -31.56 -8.23 -23.80
N GLU A 509 -32.85 -8.31 -23.47
CA GLU A 509 -33.68 -7.12 -23.27
C GLU A 509 -33.15 -6.23 -22.14
N LEU A 510 -32.77 -6.83 -21.00
CA LEU A 510 -32.20 -6.09 -19.88
C LEU A 510 -30.81 -5.52 -20.18
N VAL A 511 -29.98 -6.24 -20.93
CA VAL A 511 -28.68 -5.75 -21.40
C VAL A 511 -28.86 -4.54 -22.31
N ILE A 512 -29.76 -4.60 -23.29
CA ILE A 512 -30.09 -3.47 -24.17
C ILE A 512 -30.60 -2.29 -23.34
N TRP A 513 -31.51 -2.54 -22.38
CA TRP A 513 -32.04 -1.52 -21.48
C TRP A 513 -30.93 -0.83 -20.67
N ALA A 514 -29.95 -1.59 -20.17
CA ALA A 514 -28.82 -1.09 -19.40
C ALA A 514 -27.84 -0.29 -20.27
N GLN A 515 -27.52 -0.79 -21.47
CA GLN A 515 -26.66 -0.11 -22.44
C GLN A 515 -27.23 1.24 -22.88
N GLN A 516 -28.54 1.32 -23.17
CA GLN A 516 -29.22 2.57 -23.50
C GLN A 516 -29.11 3.62 -22.38
N ARG A 517 -29.01 3.18 -21.13
CA ARG A 517 -28.83 4.03 -19.94
C ARG A 517 -27.38 4.25 -19.56
N LYS A 518 -26.43 3.70 -20.33
CA LYS A 518 -24.98 3.75 -20.05
C LYS A 518 -24.63 3.18 -18.67
N ILE A 519 -25.39 2.18 -18.23
CA ILE A 519 -25.09 1.44 -17.00
C ILE A 519 -23.96 0.46 -17.31
N LEU A 520 -22.97 0.40 -16.42
CA LEU A 520 -21.84 -0.49 -16.58
C LEU A 520 -22.28 -1.96 -16.43
N LEU A 521 -21.82 -2.82 -17.34
CA LEU A 521 -22.08 -4.26 -17.34
C LEU A 521 -20.75 -5.01 -17.22
N SER A 522 -20.75 -6.19 -16.59
CA SER A 522 -19.59 -7.08 -16.61
C SER A 522 -19.31 -7.59 -18.02
N ASP A 523 -18.08 -8.02 -18.28
CA ASP A 523 -17.63 -8.44 -19.62
C ASP A 523 -18.44 -9.62 -20.18
N ASP A 524 -19.00 -10.49 -19.33
CA ASP A 524 -19.86 -11.60 -19.74
C ASP A 524 -21.18 -11.15 -20.37
N LEU A 525 -21.69 -9.99 -19.95
CA LEU A 525 -22.92 -9.42 -20.48
C LEU A 525 -22.68 -8.55 -21.72
N GLN A 526 -21.42 -8.18 -21.99
CA GLN A 526 -21.03 -7.41 -23.18
C GLN A 526 -20.68 -8.31 -24.37
N LYS A 527 -20.20 -9.53 -24.11
CA LYS A 527 -19.90 -10.56 -25.11
C LYS A 527 -21.16 -11.37 -25.45
N ASP A 528 -21.03 -12.38 -26.31
CA ASP A 528 -22.12 -13.29 -26.64
C ASP A 528 -22.66 -13.98 -25.38
N ILE A 529 -23.87 -13.59 -24.95
CA ILE A 529 -24.55 -14.10 -23.76
C ILE A 529 -24.68 -15.63 -23.83
N ASN A 530 -24.87 -16.19 -25.03
CA ASN A 530 -25.00 -17.62 -25.22
C ASN A 530 -23.73 -18.38 -24.82
N ALA A 531 -22.57 -17.82 -25.17
CA ALA A 531 -21.28 -18.44 -24.85
C ALA A 531 -20.95 -18.42 -23.35
N ASN A 532 -21.58 -17.52 -22.58
CA ASN A 532 -21.30 -17.31 -21.15
C ASN A 532 -22.32 -18.01 -20.23
N LEU A 533 -23.41 -18.54 -20.78
CA LEU A 533 -24.36 -19.37 -20.03
C LEU A 533 -23.63 -20.55 -19.40
N ASP A 534 -22.99 -21.42 -20.18
CA ASP A 534 -22.36 -22.63 -19.65
C ASP A 534 -21.30 -22.39 -18.56
N GLY A 535 -20.60 -21.26 -18.62
CA GLY A 535 -19.61 -20.86 -17.63
C GLY A 535 -20.24 -20.44 -16.30
N VAL A 536 -20.82 -19.24 -16.26
CA VAL A 536 -21.25 -18.62 -14.98
C VAL A 536 -22.56 -19.22 -14.47
N LEU A 537 -23.52 -19.56 -15.35
CA LEU A 537 -24.74 -20.27 -14.94
C LEU A 537 -24.39 -21.66 -14.39
N GLY A 538 -23.40 -22.34 -14.99
CA GLY A 538 -22.88 -23.60 -14.48
C GLY A 538 -22.37 -23.49 -13.04
N LEU A 539 -21.63 -22.42 -12.73
CA LEU A 539 -21.18 -22.13 -11.35
C LEU A 539 -22.36 -21.84 -10.40
N MET A 540 -23.37 -21.09 -10.86
CA MET A 540 -24.57 -20.80 -10.07
C MET A 540 -25.38 -22.07 -9.76
N ILE A 541 -25.46 -23.01 -10.70
CA ILE A 541 -26.10 -24.31 -10.50
C ILE A 541 -25.28 -25.16 -9.52
N ALA A 542 -23.95 -25.18 -9.66
CA ALA A 542 -23.07 -25.94 -8.78
C ALA A 542 -23.15 -25.47 -7.31
N GLU A 543 -23.30 -24.17 -7.09
CA GLU A 543 -23.52 -23.57 -5.78
C GLU A 543 -25.01 -23.51 -5.36
N ARG A 544 -25.90 -24.16 -6.12
CA ARG A 544 -27.34 -24.30 -5.82
C ARG A 544 -28.07 -22.96 -5.67
N ILE A 545 -27.60 -21.92 -6.35
CA ILE A 545 -28.29 -20.63 -6.45
C ILE A 545 -29.42 -20.72 -7.47
N ILE A 546 -29.21 -21.48 -8.55
CA ILE A 546 -30.19 -21.75 -9.60
C ILE A 546 -30.42 -23.25 -9.70
N THR A 547 -31.68 -23.65 -9.81
CA THR A 547 -32.09 -25.04 -10.03
C THR A 547 -32.28 -25.27 -11.53
N ARG A 548 -31.64 -26.33 -12.05
CA ARG A 548 -31.85 -26.84 -13.41
C ARG A 548 -32.79 -28.03 -13.37
N TYR A 549 -33.87 -27.97 -14.12
CA TYR A 549 -34.81 -29.08 -14.31
C TYR A 549 -34.64 -29.63 -15.72
N ASP A 550 -34.05 -30.82 -15.84
CA ASP A 550 -33.70 -31.49 -17.11
C ASP A 550 -34.47 -32.80 -17.33
N ALA A 551 -35.42 -33.13 -16.46
CA ALA A 551 -36.28 -34.32 -16.58
C ALA A 551 -37.48 -34.15 -17.54
N GLY A 552 -37.74 -32.92 -17.98
CA GLY A 552 -38.84 -32.58 -18.90
C GLY A 552 -38.46 -32.70 -20.39
N PRO A 553 -39.38 -32.37 -21.30
CA PRO A 553 -39.09 -32.34 -22.74
C PRO A 553 -38.08 -31.24 -23.11
N GLU A 554 -37.98 -30.20 -22.28
CA GLU A 554 -37.02 -29.11 -22.41
C GLU A 554 -36.33 -28.88 -21.06
N THR A 555 -35.07 -28.43 -21.10
CA THR A 555 -34.35 -28.02 -19.89
C THR A 555 -34.80 -26.61 -19.50
N VAL A 556 -35.19 -26.45 -18.24
CA VAL A 556 -35.62 -25.16 -17.67
C VAL A 556 -34.85 -24.81 -16.41
N TYR A 557 -34.75 -23.53 -16.11
CA TYR A 557 -34.01 -22.96 -14.99
C TYR A 557 -34.94 -22.15 -14.10
N GLY A 558 -34.74 -22.23 -12.77
CA GLY A 558 -35.54 -21.50 -11.79
C GLY A 558 -34.77 -21.22 -10.50
N ILE A 559 -35.34 -20.39 -9.63
CA ILE A 559 -34.82 -20.12 -8.28
C ILE A 559 -35.92 -20.52 -7.28
N GLU A 560 -35.56 -21.33 -6.28
CA GLU A 560 -36.45 -21.83 -5.22
C GLU A 560 -36.33 -21.02 -3.91
#